data_AF-A0A842LLQ4-F1
#
_entry.id   AF-A0A842LLQ4-F1
#
_cell.length_a   1.000
_cell.length_b   1.000
_cell.length_c   1.000
_cell.angle_alpha   90.00
_cell.angle_beta   90.00
_cell.angle_gamma   90.00
#
_symmetry.space_group_name_H-M   'P 1'
#
loop_
_entity.id
_entity.type
_entity.pdbx_description
1 polymer ?
#
loop_
_entity_poly.entity_id
_entity_poly.type
_entity_poly.pdbx_seq_one_letter_code
_entity_poly.pdbx_strand_id
1 'polypeptide(L)'
;MKPFISVARPHDDVLRDTLELDVFAANIWNVYKGDAPPEYQDPQIFESKTYQTRGLENIVDVVRARLEGRGGDPVIQLQTPFGGGKTHALIALYHMARDMDANVVVLAGDAFDASEVVLWEEMERQLTGDVSLLGSETAPGVDKIKSVLVDCQPVLILVDELLEYAVKAAGRKVGDSSLASQLLAFMQELSVAVSSVERASLVVTLPSSVLEHYDENAEKLFQQLSKVLGRIEKIYAPVADDEIYAVIRRRLFKSVDEDEVRGIVEEIVEKLDSEDLLPEGLDVSDYRRIFMESYPFQPEVIEVLYERWGSFPNFQRTRGVLRLLSLVVNSLRDSSIPFIRLSDFDLSNDHIKREFIRFIGNEYDSVIASDITGSDSGSKIIDSSLKSYAPYRLGTHIATTIFLYSFSGGERNGATLEEIKRSCIETEIPMAIISDTLDKMRERLFYLHKRDGLYYFSNKPNLIRIHTTRKENVTKEIITGEEKRILGQIIGRKLFESYIWPRSPADIPDNKKLKLIVCKDKDECNSILEMKGENPRVYKNTLIFLVPAPEERGIFEDHVRDKVAWENIYDDSGLEIPAEDRIGVKNKIEDLKSEDREKTRNLYPSCLRARQGRT
;
A
#
# COMPACT_ATOMS: atom_id res chain seq x y z
N MET A 1 -10.02 -14.60 23.30
CA MET A 1 -10.23 -13.14 23.50
C MET A 1 -11.61 -12.73 22.98
N LYS A 2 -12.18 -11.63 23.49
CA LYS A 2 -13.45 -11.07 22.97
C LYS A 2 -13.23 -10.37 21.61
N PRO A 3 -14.23 -10.29 20.72
CA PRO A 3 -14.15 -9.51 19.50
C PRO A 3 -13.95 -8.02 19.80
N PHE A 4 -13.11 -7.34 19.02
CA PHE A 4 -12.74 -5.94 19.28
C PHE A 4 -13.96 -5.01 19.33
N ILE A 5 -14.99 -5.27 18.50
CA ILE A 5 -16.21 -4.46 18.44
C ILE A 5 -16.99 -4.44 19.77
N SER A 6 -16.83 -5.49 20.59
CA SER A 6 -17.46 -5.59 21.91
C SER A 6 -16.67 -4.87 23.00
N VAL A 7 -15.38 -4.58 22.75
CA VAL A 7 -14.45 -3.91 23.67
C VAL A 7 -14.31 -2.43 23.33
N ALA A 8 -14.16 -2.11 22.04
CA ALA A 8 -14.09 -0.76 21.48
C ALA A 8 -15.30 -0.53 20.56
N ARG A 9 -16.23 0.32 21.01
CA ARG A 9 -17.45 0.66 20.26
C ARG A 9 -17.18 1.80 19.28
N PRO A 10 -17.30 1.59 17.95
CA PRO A 10 -17.14 2.65 16.97
C PRO A 10 -18.22 3.73 17.11
N HIS A 11 -17.95 4.93 16.58
CA HIS A 11 -19.01 5.92 16.39
C HIS A 11 -20.01 5.47 15.32
N ASP A 12 -21.25 5.98 15.41
CA ASP A 12 -22.34 5.52 14.54
C ASP A 12 -22.10 5.86 13.05
N ASP A 13 -21.36 6.92 12.75
CA ASP A 13 -20.92 7.32 11.40
C ASP A 13 -19.90 6.35 10.80
N VAL A 14 -19.01 5.76 11.62
CA VAL A 14 -18.05 4.73 11.16
C VAL A 14 -18.76 3.45 10.72
N LEU A 15 -19.93 3.16 11.29
CA LEU A 15 -20.73 1.98 10.96
C LEU A 15 -21.68 2.17 9.78
N ARG A 16 -21.81 3.39 9.23
CA ARG A 16 -22.67 3.66 8.08
C ARG A 16 -21.92 3.39 6.78
N ASP A 17 -22.65 2.93 5.76
CA ASP A 17 -22.07 2.64 4.43
C ASP A 17 -21.73 3.92 3.63
N THR A 18 -22.15 5.10 4.08
CA THR A 18 -21.86 6.40 3.47
C THR A 18 -20.70 7.10 4.18
N LEU A 19 -19.48 6.60 3.98
CA LEU A 19 -18.24 7.25 4.44
C LEU A 19 -17.71 8.19 3.35
N GLU A 20 -18.40 9.32 3.15
CA GLU A 20 -17.94 10.37 2.23
C GLU A 20 -16.67 11.04 2.79
N LEU A 21 -15.73 11.39 1.90
CA LEU A 21 -14.47 12.08 2.26
C LEU A 21 -14.72 13.35 3.09
N ASP A 22 -15.85 14.00 2.84
CA ASP A 22 -16.22 15.30 3.38
C ASP A 22 -16.53 15.23 4.89
N VAL A 23 -16.93 14.06 5.42
CA VAL A 23 -17.15 13.88 6.87
C VAL A 23 -15.85 14.04 7.67
N PHE A 24 -14.71 13.66 7.08
CA PHE A 24 -13.40 13.80 7.70
C PHE A 24 -12.67 15.09 7.27
N ALA A 25 -13.31 15.91 6.43
CA ALA A 25 -12.78 17.20 6.00
C ALA A 25 -13.25 18.31 6.95
N ALA A 26 -12.38 18.69 7.88
CA ALA A 26 -12.59 19.90 8.66
C ALA A 26 -12.50 21.12 7.73
N ASN A 27 -13.51 22.00 7.75
CA ASN A 27 -13.51 23.27 7.03
C ASN A 27 -14.06 24.36 7.96
N ILE A 28 -13.20 25.29 8.38
CA ILE A 28 -13.56 26.34 9.34
C ILE A 28 -14.56 27.34 8.74
N TRP A 29 -14.53 27.56 7.43
CA TRP A 29 -15.47 28.46 6.75
C TRP A 29 -16.90 27.93 6.79
N ASN A 30 -17.08 26.63 6.56
CA ASN A 30 -18.40 25.99 6.68
C ASN A 30 -18.92 26.07 8.12
N VAL A 31 -18.04 25.91 9.12
CA VAL A 31 -18.41 26.05 10.54
C VAL A 31 -18.85 27.48 10.84
N TYR A 32 -18.12 28.47 10.32
CA TYR A 32 -18.48 29.88 10.43
C TYR A 32 -19.83 30.21 9.77
N LYS A 33 -20.14 29.61 8.62
CA LYS A 33 -21.40 29.80 7.89
C LYS A 33 -22.59 29.06 8.51
N GLY A 34 -22.36 28.05 9.35
CA GLY A 34 -23.42 27.20 9.88
C GLY A 34 -23.77 26.00 8.99
N ASP A 35 -22.94 25.72 7.98
CA ASP A 35 -23.17 24.70 6.95
C ASP A 35 -22.28 23.45 7.14
N ALA A 36 -21.48 23.40 8.22
CA ALA A 36 -20.63 22.25 8.49
C ALA A 36 -21.41 21.04 9.03
N PRO A 37 -20.89 19.81 8.84
CA PRO A 37 -21.44 18.63 9.50
C PRO A 37 -21.55 18.81 11.02
N PRO A 38 -22.54 18.18 11.69
CA PRO A 38 -22.75 18.32 13.13
C PRO A 38 -21.52 18.05 13.98
N GLU A 39 -20.62 17.18 13.50
CA GLU A 39 -19.37 16.81 14.18
C GLU A 39 -18.37 17.95 14.31
N TYR A 40 -18.46 18.96 13.46
CA TYR A 40 -17.65 20.18 13.52
C TYR A 40 -18.47 21.40 13.95
N GLN A 41 -19.77 21.43 13.64
CA GLN A 41 -20.65 22.57 13.92
C GLN A 41 -21.09 22.63 15.40
N ASP A 42 -21.38 21.49 16.02
CA ASP A 42 -21.84 21.42 17.41
C ASP A 42 -20.63 21.30 18.36
N PRO A 43 -20.45 22.25 19.31
CA PRO A 43 -19.30 22.23 20.21
C PRO A 43 -19.21 20.96 21.07
N GLN A 44 -20.34 20.42 21.55
CA GLN A 44 -20.37 19.24 22.43
C GLN A 44 -20.03 17.98 21.65
N ILE A 45 -20.56 17.83 20.44
CA ILE A 45 -20.23 16.70 19.57
C ILE A 45 -18.74 16.78 19.17
N PHE A 46 -18.27 17.96 18.77
CA PHE A 46 -16.88 18.21 18.41
C PHE A 46 -15.93 17.84 19.55
N GLU A 47 -16.20 18.29 20.77
CA GLU A 47 -15.40 17.96 21.96
C GLU A 47 -15.42 16.46 22.25
N SER A 48 -16.58 15.81 22.14
CA SER A 48 -16.70 14.36 22.37
C SER A 48 -15.88 13.51 21.40
N LYS A 49 -15.65 13.99 20.18
CA LYS A 49 -14.86 13.31 19.14
C LYS A 49 -13.41 13.80 19.05
N THR A 50 -13.06 14.85 19.79
CA THR A 50 -11.72 15.43 19.77
C THR A 50 -10.87 14.83 20.89
N TYR A 51 -9.67 14.38 20.55
CA TYR A 51 -8.64 14.08 21.54
C TYR A 51 -7.93 15.37 21.90
N GLN A 52 -7.87 15.70 23.19
CA GLN A 52 -7.15 16.87 23.68
C GLN A 52 -5.65 16.55 23.72
N THR A 53 -4.97 16.86 22.63
CA THR A 53 -3.51 16.80 22.56
C THR A 53 -2.90 17.92 23.40
N ARG A 54 -1.67 17.68 23.88
CA ARG A 54 -0.88 18.70 24.59
C ARG A 54 -0.73 19.98 23.77
N GLY A 55 -0.54 19.83 22.46
CA GLY A 55 -0.45 20.95 21.52
C GLY A 55 -1.74 21.76 21.44
N LEU A 56 -2.89 21.08 21.31
CA LEU A 56 -4.20 21.72 21.22
C LEU A 56 -4.57 22.43 22.53
N GLU A 57 -4.40 21.75 23.66
CA GLU A 57 -4.67 22.30 24.99
C GLU A 57 -3.85 23.58 25.21
N ASN A 58 -2.55 23.53 24.94
CA ASN A 58 -1.66 24.68 25.06
C ASN A 58 -2.09 25.86 24.17
N ILE A 59 -2.44 25.62 22.90
CA ILE A 59 -2.89 26.69 22.00
C ILE A 59 -4.20 27.31 22.52
N VAL A 60 -5.16 26.48 22.93
CA VAL A 60 -6.44 26.95 23.49
C VAL A 60 -6.21 27.81 24.73
N ASP A 61 -5.35 27.38 25.64
CA ASP A 61 -5.05 28.13 26.87
C ASP A 61 -4.33 29.46 26.59
N VAL A 62 -3.38 29.48 25.64
CA VAL A 62 -2.66 30.70 25.25
C VAL A 62 -3.62 31.72 24.62
N VAL A 63 -4.49 31.27 23.71
CA VAL A 63 -5.47 32.16 23.06
C VAL A 63 -6.52 32.61 24.08
N ARG A 64 -7.03 31.72 24.92
CA ARG A 64 -7.98 32.05 26.00
C ARG A 64 -7.41 33.12 26.93
N ALA A 65 -6.17 32.93 27.41
CA ALA A 65 -5.49 33.89 28.26
C ALA A 65 -5.39 35.28 27.59
N ARG A 66 -5.11 35.31 26.26
CA ARG A 66 -5.05 36.54 25.48
C ARG A 66 -6.39 37.24 25.42
N LEU A 67 -7.45 36.53 25.07
CA LEU A 67 -8.81 37.08 24.97
C LEU A 67 -9.36 37.57 26.32
N GLU A 68 -8.87 37.02 27.43
CA GLU A 68 -9.22 37.47 28.78
C GLU A 68 -8.34 38.62 29.31
N GLY A 69 -7.30 39.02 28.57
CA GLY A 69 -6.36 40.06 29.02
C GLY A 69 -5.36 39.60 30.09
N ARG A 70 -5.14 38.29 30.23
CA ARG A 70 -4.20 37.71 31.22
C ARG A 70 -2.79 37.49 30.66
N GLY A 71 -2.47 38.08 29.51
CA GLY A 71 -1.24 37.80 28.75
C GLY A 71 -1.48 36.75 27.67
N GLY A 72 -0.42 36.12 27.14
CA GLY A 72 -0.53 35.18 26.02
C GLY A 72 -0.09 35.80 24.69
N ASP A 73 0.03 34.95 23.67
CA ASP A 73 0.66 35.32 22.41
C ASP A 73 -0.32 35.97 21.43
N PRO A 74 0.02 37.15 20.86
CA PRO A 74 -0.88 37.87 19.97
C PRO A 74 -0.95 37.26 18.57
N VAL A 75 0.14 36.67 18.09
CA VAL A 75 0.24 36.11 16.74
C VAL A 75 0.79 34.70 16.83
N ILE A 76 -0.02 33.74 16.39
CA ILE A 76 0.27 32.31 16.45
C ILE A 76 0.27 31.76 15.03
N GLN A 77 1.32 31.02 14.68
CA GLN A 77 1.35 30.25 13.45
C GLN A 77 1.20 28.76 13.78
N LEU A 78 0.20 28.13 13.18
CA LEU A 78 0.02 26.69 13.26
C LEU A 78 0.85 26.01 12.18
N GLN A 79 1.79 25.19 12.61
CA GLN A 79 2.55 24.30 11.73
C GLN A 79 2.27 22.86 12.12
N THR A 80 2.35 21.94 11.16
CA THR A 80 2.13 20.52 11.43
C THR A 80 3.21 19.71 10.74
N PRO A 81 4.01 18.93 11.47
CA PRO A 81 5.03 18.09 10.85
C PRO A 81 4.42 16.93 10.03
N PHE A 82 3.18 16.51 10.33
CA PHE A 82 2.56 15.31 9.73
C PHE A 82 1.26 15.56 8.93
N GLY A 83 1.00 16.80 8.50
CA GLY A 83 -0.08 17.09 7.54
C GLY A 83 -1.51 16.87 8.07
N GLY A 84 -1.80 17.29 9.31
CA GLY A 84 -3.15 17.23 9.88
C GLY A 84 -3.30 18.01 11.19
N GLY A 85 -4.51 18.47 11.50
CA GLY A 85 -4.85 19.10 12.79
C GLY A 85 -4.91 20.63 12.82
N LYS A 86 -4.48 21.35 11.76
CA LYS A 86 -4.52 22.83 11.69
C LYS A 86 -5.95 23.37 11.72
N THR A 87 -6.75 23.02 10.72
CA THR A 87 -8.16 23.43 10.65
C THR A 87 -8.96 22.89 11.84
N HIS A 88 -8.64 21.69 12.34
CA HIS A 88 -9.25 21.14 13.56
C HIS A 88 -8.96 22.02 14.79
N ALA A 89 -7.73 22.51 14.95
CA ALA A 89 -7.38 23.45 16.02
C ALA A 89 -8.08 24.80 15.84
N LEU A 90 -8.21 25.32 14.60
CA LEU A 90 -9.00 26.53 14.34
C LEU A 90 -10.47 26.37 14.77
N ILE A 91 -11.09 25.21 14.51
CA ILE A 91 -12.47 24.92 14.93
C ILE A 91 -12.58 24.86 16.46
N ALA A 92 -11.62 24.24 17.14
CA ALA A 92 -11.59 24.24 18.60
C ALA A 92 -11.50 25.67 19.17
N LEU A 93 -10.66 26.51 18.57
CA LEU A 93 -10.52 27.91 18.96
C LEU A 93 -11.77 28.75 18.64
N TYR A 94 -12.43 28.46 17.52
CA TYR A 94 -13.71 29.07 17.16
C TYR A 94 -14.78 28.79 18.21
N HIS A 95 -14.96 27.52 18.59
CA HIS A 95 -15.94 27.12 19.62
C HIS A 95 -15.62 27.74 20.97
N MET A 96 -14.34 27.71 21.39
CA MET A 96 -13.90 28.37 22.62
C MET A 96 -14.21 29.86 22.60
N ALA A 97 -13.91 30.57 21.52
CA ALA A 97 -14.13 32.01 21.45
C ALA A 97 -15.63 32.37 21.44
N ARG A 98 -16.47 31.53 20.81
CA ARG A 98 -17.93 31.67 20.85
C ARG A 98 -18.50 31.46 22.25
N ASP A 99 -17.98 30.48 23.00
CA ASP A 99 -18.36 30.26 24.41
C ASP A 99 -17.97 31.44 25.31
N MET A 100 -16.87 32.13 24.97
CA MET A 100 -16.39 33.33 25.66
C MET A 100 -17.10 34.63 25.23
N ASP A 101 -18.09 34.57 24.34
CA ASP A 101 -18.74 35.74 23.72
C ASP A 101 -17.73 36.72 23.06
N ALA A 102 -16.65 36.17 22.50
CA ALA A 102 -15.65 36.94 21.77
C ALA A 102 -16.05 37.13 20.30
N ASN A 103 -15.62 38.25 19.72
CA ASN A 103 -15.78 38.49 18.29
C ASN A 103 -14.79 37.60 17.52
N VAL A 104 -15.30 36.82 16.57
CA VAL A 104 -14.50 35.89 15.78
C VAL A 104 -14.55 36.26 14.32
N VAL A 105 -13.37 36.44 13.72
CA VAL A 105 -13.19 36.60 12.28
C VAL A 105 -12.62 35.32 11.71
N VAL A 106 -13.21 34.82 10.63
CA VAL A 106 -12.71 33.67 9.88
C VAL A 106 -12.36 34.11 8.46
N LEU A 107 -11.09 33.96 8.09
CA LEU A 107 -10.58 34.24 6.76
C LEU A 107 -10.06 32.95 6.13
N ALA A 108 -10.85 32.32 5.26
CA ALA A 108 -10.51 31.05 4.62
C ALA A 108 -10.04 31.28 3.18
N GLY A 109 -8.75 31.02 2.93
CA GLY A 109 -8.11 31.38 1.67
C GLY A 109 -8.53 30.52 0.46
N ASP A 110 -8.92 29.28 0.73
CA ASP A 110 -9.52 28.34 -0.22
C ASP A 110 -10.92 28.79 -0.66
N ALA A 111 -11.72 29.30 0.27
CA ALA A 111 -13.10 29.70 0.06
C ALA A 111 -13.27 31.04 -0.69
N PHE A 112 -12.28 31.93 -0.63
CA PHE A 112 -12.38 33.26 -1.23
C PHE A 112 -11.83 33.34 -2.65
N ASP A 113 -12.50 34.15 -3.48
CA ASP A 113 -11.99 34.64 -4.76
C ASP A 113 -11.39 36.04 -4.55
N ALA A 114 -10.09 36.19 -4.83
CA ALA A 114 -9.36 37.44 -4.65
C ALA A 114 -9.80 38.57 -5.62
N SER A 115 -10.60 38.23 -6.65
CA SER A 115 -11.24 39.21 -7.53
C SER A 115 -12.46 39.88 -6.88
N GLU A 116 -13.11 39.20 -5.93
CA GLU A 116 -14.35 39.66 -5.30
C GLU A 116 -14.15 40.08 -3.85
N VAL A 117 -13.36 39.32 -3.10
CA VAL A 117 -13.14 39.50 -1.67
C VAL A 117 -11.76 40.10 -1.44
N VAL A 118 -11.69 41.12 -0.59
CA VAL A 118 -10.44 41.69 -0.08
C VAL A 118 -10.39 41.44 1.42
N LEU A 119 -9.37 40.73 1.91
CA LEU A 119 -9.38 40.18 3.28
C LEU A 119 -9.55 41.22 4.39
N TRP A 120 -8.99 42.42 4.25
CA TRP A 120 -9.15 43.47 5.27
C TRP A 120 -10.55 44.09 5.28
N GLU A 121 -11.21 44.16 4.12
CA GLU A 121 -12.60 44.58 4.02
C GLU A 121 -13.52 43.51 4.62
N GLU A 122 -13.24 42.23 4.32
CA GLU A 122 -13.99 41.11 4.88
C GLU A 122 -13.83 41.03 6.40
N MET A 123 -12.62 41.27 6.93
CA MET A 123 -12.39 41.35 8.37
C MET A 123 -13.23 42.44 9.04
N GLU A 124 -13.29 43.65 8.47
CA GLU A 124 -14.14 44.73 8.99
C GLU A 124 -15.61 44.33 8.94
N ARG A 125 -16.06 43.81 7.80
CA ARG A 125 -17.44 43.36 7.59
C ARG A 125 -17.89 42.33 8.63
N GLN A 126 -17.03 41.36 8.96
CA GLN A 126 -17.35 40.36 9.98
C GLN A 126 -17.39 40.93 11.40
N LEU A 127 -16.58 41.95 11.69
CA LEU A 127 -16.54 42.58 13.02
C LEU A 127 -17.65 43.62 13.24
N THR A 128 -17.97 44.41 12.21
CA THR A 128 -18.83 45.60 12.36
C THR A 128 -20.13 45.51 11.54
N GLY A 129 -20.21 44.60 10.58
CA GLY A 129 -21.33 44.45 9.64
C GLY A 129 -21.22 45.31 8.38
N ASP A 130 -20.27 46.26 8.31
CA ASP A 130 -20.07 47.16 7.15
C ASP A 130 -18.57 47.44 6.91
N VAL A 131 -18.23 48.00 5.75
CA VAL A 131 -16.85 48.37 5.40
C VAL A 131 -16.74 49.88 5.28
N SER A 132 -16.14 50.52 6.29
CA SER A 132 -16.08 51.98 6.42
C SER A 132 -14.66 52.53 6.60
N LEU A 133 -13.82 51.81 7.35
CA LEU A 133 -12.48 52.24 7.76
C LEU A 133 -11.37 51.56 6.96
N LEU A 134 -11.52 50.26 6.72
CA LEU A 134 -10.53 49.43 6.05
C LEU A 134 -10.75 49.35 4.54
N GLY A 135 -11.88 49.84 4.01
CA GLY A 135 -12.17 49.90 2.58
C GLY A 135 -11.12 50.69 1.79
N SER A 136 -10.23 49.99 1.10
CA SER A 136 -9.18 50.56 0.25
C SER A 136 -8.59 49.54 -0.72
N GLU A 137 -8.08 50.01 -1.86
CA GLU A 137 -7.40 49.14 -2.84
C GLU A 137 -6.05 48.62 -2.33
N THR A 138 -5.43 49.32 -1.39
CA THR A 138 -4.14 48.98 -0.77
C THR A 138 -4.32 48.61 0.71
N ALA A 139 -3.28 48.05 1.33
CA ALA A 139 -3.29 47.76 2.76
C ALA A 139 -3.68 49.03 3.58
N PRO A 140 -4.60 48.90 4.56
CA PRO A 140 -5.28 50.04 5.18
C PRO A 140 -4.44 50.81 6.22
N GLY A 141 -3.32 50.25 6.68
CA GLY A 141 -2.45 50.82 7.70
C GLY A 141 -2.74 50.32 9.12
N VAL A 142 -1.68 50.23 9.94
CA VAL A 142 -1.73 49.72 11.33
C VAL A 142 -2.75 50.45 12.20
N ASP A 143 -2.80 51.78 12.13
CA ASP A 143 -3.66 52.60 13.01
C ASP A 143 -5.16 52.34 12.79
N LYS A 144 -5.57 52.16 11.52
CA LYS A 144 -6.97 51.85 11.19
C LYS A 144 -7.36 50.43 11.61
N ILE A 145 -6.48 49.46 11.38
CA ILE A 145 -6.70 48.08 11.85
C ILE A 145 -6.83 48.09 13.37
N LYS A 146 -5.92 48.78 14.06
CA LYS A 146 -5.92 48.89 15.52
C LYS A 146 -7.21 49.52 16.05
N SER A 147 -7.72 50.60 15.44
CA SER A 147 -8.97 51.22 15.91
C SER A 147 -10.14 50.25 15.83
N VAL A 148 -10.30 49.53 14.72
CA VAL A 148 -11.36 48.52 14.56
C VAL A 148 -11.22 47.41 15.61
N LEU A 149 -9.99 46.90 15.82
CA LEU A 149 -9.75 45.85 16.81
C LEU A 149 -10.02 46.31 18.23
N VAL A 150 -9.66 47.55 18.60
CA VAL A 150 -9.88 48.10 19.94
C VAL A 150 -11.37 48.18 20.26
N ASP A 151 -12.17 48.67 19.31
CA ASP A 151 -13.61 48.85 19.48
C ASP A 151 -14.37 47.51 19.56
N CYS A 152 -13.79 46.43 19.03
CA CYS A 152 -14.40 45.11 18.97
C CYS A 152 -13.81 44.09 19.97
N GLN A 153 -12.98 44.49 20.94
CA GLN A 153 -12.40 43.53 21.89
C GLN A 153 -13.45 42.81 22.75
N PRO A 154 -13.27 41.51 23.07
CA PRO A 154 -12.16 40.64 22.65
C PRO A 154 -12.31 40.10 21.21
N VAL A 155 -11.21 40.02 20.45
CA VAL A 155 -11.20 39.59 19.04
C VAL A 155 -10.28 38.38 18.80
N LEU A 156 -10.80 37.34 18.18
CA LEU A 156 -10.02 36.23 17.62
C LEU A 156 -10.10 36.25 16.08
N ILE A 157 -8.95 36.28 15.42
CA ILE A 157 -8.84 36.22 13.96
C ILE A 157 -8.24 34.88 13.58
N LEU A 158 -9.01 34.06 12.87
CA LEU A 158 -8.60 32.75 12.37
C LEU A 158 -8.39 32.84 10.86
N VAL A 159 -7.18 32.53 10.40
CA VAL A 159 -6.83 32.54 8.99
C VAL A 159 -6.43 31.13 8.56
N ASP A 160 -7.21 30.53 7.68
CA ASP A 160 -6.91 29.21 7.12
C ASP A 160 -6.42 29.31 5.67
N GLU A 161 -5.41 28.51 5.32
CA GLU A 161 -4.89 28.37 3.95
C GLU A 161 -4.54 29.69 3.25
N LEU A 162 -3.90 30.61 3.99
CA LEU A 162 -3.56 31.96 3.51
C LEU A 162 -2.75 31.97 2.21
N LEU A 163 -1.90 30.95 1.99
CA LEU A 163 -1.11 30.83 0.76
C LEU A 163 -1.99 30.67 -0.47
N GLU A 164 -3.09 29.93 -0.40
CA GLU A 164 -3.98 29.70 -1.54
C GLU A 164 -4.60 31.01 -2.02
N TYR A 165 -5.05 31.83 -1.07
CA TYR A 165 -5.56 33.16 -1.38
C TYR A 165 -4.46 34.06 -1.95
N ALA A 166 -3.23 34.02 -1.40
CA ALA A 166 -2.12 34.81 -1.91
C ALA A 166 -1.79 34.49 -3.38
N VAL A 167 -1.84 33.21 -3.77
CA VAL A 167 -1.65 32.78 -5.16
C VAL A 167 -2.74 33.35 -6.07
N LYS A 168 -4.02 33.27 -5.67
CA LYS A 168 -5.14 33.89 -6.41
C LYS A 168 -4.97 35.41 -6.52
N ALA A 169 -4.58 36.06 -5.41
CA ALA A 169 -4.37 37.50 -5.33
C ALA A 169 -3.19 38.01 -6.18
N ALA A 170 -2.25 37.15 -6.55
CA ALA A 170 -1.13 37.51 -7.41
C ALA A 170 -1.59 37.90 -8.84
N GLY A 171 -2.74 37.36 -9.28
CA GLY A 171 -3.34 37.68 -10.59
C GLY A 171 -4.01 39.05 -10.66
N ARG A 172 -4.37 39.66 -9.52
CA ARG A 172 -5.06 40.97 -9.47
C ARG A 172 -4.05 42.10 -9.31
N LYS A 173 -4.02 43.04 -10.26
CA LYS A 173 -3.16 44.23 -10.18
C LYS A 173 -3.74 45.29 -9.25
N VAL A 174 -2.86 45.96 -8.51
CA VAL A 174 -3.17 47.12 -7.67
C VAL A 174 -2.07 48.16 -7.90
N GLY A 175 -2.39 49.21 -8.66
CA GLY A 175 -1.40 50.19 -9.14
C GLY A 175 -0.26 49.50 -9.90
N ASP A 176 0.98 49.79 -9.50
CA ASP A 176 2.20 49.17 -10.03
C ASP A 176 2.55 47.81 -9.38
N SER A 177 1.69 47.32 -8.47
CA SER A 177 1.87 46.08 -7.71
C SER A 177 0.73 45.08 -7.94
N SER A 178 0.63 44.06 -7.11
CA SER A 178 -0.47 43.10 -7.09
C SER A 178 -1.18 43.09 -5.73
N LEU A 179 -2.40 42.55 -5.70
CA LEU A 179 -3.13 42.33 -4.45
C LEU A 179 -2.36 41.39 -3.52
N ALA A 180 -1.59 40.43 -4.04
CA ALA A 180 -0.68 39.61 -3.23
C ALA A 180 0.40 40.43 -2.51
N SER A 181 0.97 41.45 -3.17
CA SER A 181 1.92 42.36 -2.52
C SER A 181 1.26 43.20 -1.43
N GLN A 182 0.02 43.64 -1.66
CA GLN A 182 -0.78 44.36 -0.65
C GLN A 182 -1.21 43.44 0.50
N LEU A 183 -1.49 42.17 0.23
CA LEU A 183 -1.77 41.16 1.25
C LEU A 183 -0.58 40.95 2.18
N LEU A 184 0.65 40.86 1.63
CA LEU A 184 1.86 40.76 2.44
C LEU A 184 2.01 41.99 3.36
N ALA A 185 1.75 43.19 2.84
CA ALA A 185 1.75 44.41 3.64
C ALA A 185 0.66 44.38 4.72
N PHE A 186 -0.56 43.99 4.37
CA PHE A 186 -1.67 43.85 5.31
C PHE A 186 -1.36 42.87 6.44
N MET A 187 -0.79 41.68 6.15
CA MET A 187 -0.42 40.73 7.20
C MET A 187 0.65 41.27 8.14
N GLN A 188 1.59 42.07 7.61
CA GLN A 188 2.55 42.79 8.46
C GLN A 188 1.86 43.83 9.34
N GLU A 189 0.95 44.63 8.78
CA GLU A 189 0.22 45.64 9.54
C GLU A 189 -0.71 45.04 10.60
N LEU A 190 -1.41 43.95 10.24
CA LEU A 190 -2.30 43.20 11.10
C LEU A 190 -1.56 42.58 12.28
N SER A 191 -0.42 41.92 12.04
CA SER A 191 0.38 41.32 13.12
C SER A 191 0.87 42.36 14.13
N VAL A 192 1.26 43.55 13.67
CA VAL A 192 1.64 44.69 14.53
C VAL A 192 0.43 45.23 15.29
N ALA A 193 -0.71 45.44 14.62
CA ALA A 193 -1.92 45.95 15.24
C ALA A 193 -2.42 45.01 16.35
N VAL A 194 -2.56 43.71 16.06
CA VAL A 194 -3.00 42.67 17.00
C VAL A 194 -2.05 42.59 18.21
N SER A 195 -0.73 42.68 17.99
CA SER A 195 0.26 42.69 19.08
C SER A 195 0.09 43.86 20.05
N SER A 196 -0.41 45.00 19.55
CA SER A 196 -0.63 46.22 20.34
C SER A 196 -1.99 46.29 21.04
N VAL A 197 -2.89 45.33 20.78
CA VAL A 197 -4.25 45.27 21.35
C VAL A 197 -4.32 44.14 22.37
N GLU A 198 -4.65 44.48 23.62
CA GLU A 198 -4.52 43.57 24.77
C GLU A 198 -5.34 42.28 24.62
N ARG A 199 -6.59 42.38 24.15
CA ARG A 199 -7.52 41.25 24.02
C ARG A 199 -7.78 40.88 22.56
N ALA A 200 -6.74 40.89 21.73
CA ALA A 200 -6.78 40.41 20.35
C ALA A 200 -5.75 39.30 20.11
N SER A 201 -6.13 38.28 19.35
CA SER A 201 -5.25 37.19 18.91
C SER A 201 -5.48 36.85 17.44
N LEU A 202 -4.39 36.59 16.71
CA LEU A 202 -4.35 36.19 15.32
C LEU A 202 -3.74 34.79 15.23
N VAL A 203 -4.46 33.84 14.65
CA VAL A 203 -4.01 32.46 14.43
C VAL A 203 -4.04 32.19 12.94
N VAL A 204 -2.88 31.87 12.36
CA VAL A 204 -2.71 31.67 10.91
C VAL A 204 -2.19 30.26 10.64
N THR A 205 -2.75 29.61 9.62
CA THR A 205 -2.23 28.35 9.09
C THR A 205 -1.45 28.60 7.80
N LEU A 206 -0.31 27.92 7.67
CA LEU A 206 0.42 27.84 6.40
C LEU A 206 0.62 26.37 6.02
N PRO A 207 0.51 26.00 4.73
CA PRO A 207 0.77 24.64 4.28
C PRO A 207 2.23 24.27 4.56
N SER A 208 2.44 23.06 5.07
CA SER A 208 3.76 22.58 5.52
C SER A 208 4.48 21.76 4.46
N SER A 209 3.79 21.29 3.42
CA SER A 209 4.30 20.23 2.53
C SER A 209 3.80 20.31 1.08
N VAL A 210 3.40 21.48 0.58
CA VAL A 210 2.83 21.61 -0.78
C VAL A 210 3.80 22.29 -1.77
N LEU A 211 5.05 22.55 -1.38
CA LEU A 211 6.03 23.19 -2.26
C LEU A 211 6.36 22.37 -3.52
N GLU A 212 6.08 21.06 -3.54
CA GLU A 212 6.33 20.21 -4.73
C GLU A 212 5.25 20.31 -5.82
N HIS A 213 4.08 20.91 -5.50
CA HIS A 213 2.94 21.03 -6.43
C HIS A 213 2.65 22.46 -6.88
N TYR A 214 3.27 23.45 -6.24
CA TYR A 214 3.12 24.84 -6.64
C TYR A 214 4.25 25.29 -7.58
N ASP A 215 3.98 26.33 -8.36
CA ASP A 215 4.98 26.98 -9.21
C ASP A 215 6.01 27.77 -8.39
N GLU A 216 7.13 28.16 -9.02
CA GLU A 216 8.19 28.97 -8.38
C GLU A 216 7.65 30.25 -7.72
N ASN A 217 6.52 30.78 -8.22
CA ASN A 217 5.88 31.97 -7.67
C ASN A 217 5.22 31.71 -6.30
N ALA A 218 4.51 30.59 -6.14
CA ALA A 218 3.92 30.27 -4.84
C ALA A 218 4.98 29.96 -3.79
N GLU A 219 6.08 29.28 -4.17
CA GLU A 219 7.20 29.06 -3.25
C GLU A 219 7.78 30.40 -2.76
N LYS A 220 7.94 31.36 -3.68
CA LYS A 220 8.36 32.72 -3.33
C LYS A 220 7.36 33.42 -2.42
N LEU A 221 6.06 33.32 -2.69
CA LEU A 221 5.00 33.89 -1.84
C LEU A 221 4.99 33.25 -0.45
N PHE A 222 5.17 31.94 -0.36
CA PHE A 222 5.29 31.21 0.89
C PHE A 222 6.48 31.69 1.73
N GLN A 223 7.65 31.85 1.10
CA GLN A 223 8.84 32.39 1.77
C GLN A 223 8.61 33.83 2.25
N GLN A 224 7.91 34.65 1.45
CA GLN A 224 7.56 36.02 1.82
C GLN A 224 6.57 36.07 2.99
N LEU A 225 5.49 35.28 2.95
CA LEU A 225 4.51 35.17 4.03
C LEU A 225 5.17 34.68 5.32
N SER A 226 5.96 33.61 5.24
CA SER A 226 6.70 33.07 6.39
C SER A 226 7.65 34.11 6.99
N LYS A 227 8.32 34.92 6.15
CA LYS A 227 9.21 35.99 6.62
C LYS A 227 8.46 37.16 7.27
N VAL A 228 7.26 37.48 6.80
CA VAL A 228 6.42 38.54 7.36
C VAL A 228 5.90 38.11 8.74
N LEU A 229 5.39 36.89 8.87
CA LEU A 229 4.84 36.36 10.11
C LEU A 229 5.94 35.98 11.13
N GLY A 230 7.08 35.46 10.66
CA GLY A 230 8.25 34.99 11.43
C GLY A 230 8.96 36.00 12.33
N ARG A 231 8.61 37.29 12.28
CA ARG A 231 9.23 38.32 13.12
C ARG A 231 8.58 38.47 14.49
N ILE A 232 7.32 38.04 14.63
CA ILE A 232 6.49 38.27 15.82
C ILE A 232 5.84 36.96 16.30
N GLU A 233 5.75 35.94 15.45
CA GLU A 233 5.03 34.70 15.73
C GLU A 233 5.73 33.75 16.71
N LYS A 234 4.91 32.95 17.41
CA LYS A 234 5.33 31.66 17.96
C LYS A 234 4.73 30.52 17.14
N ILE A 235 5.56 29.51 16.87
CA ILE A 235 5.17 28.32 16.12
C ILE A 235 4.62 27.29 17.10
N TYR A 236 3.41 26.80 16.83
CA TYR A 236 2.78 25.72 17.59
C TYR A 236 2.43 24.55 16.69
N ALA A 237 2.71 23.33 17.18
CA ALA A 237 2.25 22.10 16.58
C ALA A 237 1.02 21.58 17.36
N PRO A 238 -0.16 21.44 16.72
CA PRO A 238 -1.37 21.03 17.43
C PRO A 238 -1.35 19.56 17.84
N VAL A 239 -0.55 18.70 17.20
CA VAL A 239 -0.48 17.26 17.50
C VAL A 239 0.99 16.85 17.49
N ALA A 240 1.46 16.18 18.55
CA ALA A 240 2.77 15.54 18.60
C ALA A 240 2.71 14.11 18.03
N ASP A 241 3.88 13.57 17.64
CA ASP A 241 4.02 12.31 16.92
C ASP A 241 3.52 11.11 17.75
N ASP A 242 3.72 11.16 19.06
CA ASP A 242 3.28 10.14 20.01
C ASP A 242 1.77 10.17 20.30
N GLU A 243 1.08 11.27 19.99
CA GLU A 243 -0.35 11.44 20.27
C GLU A 243 -1.25 10.93 19.14
N ILE A 244 -0.67 10.54 18.00
CA ILE A 244 -1.43 10.18 16.80
C ILE A 244 -2.33 8.96 17.01
N TYR A 245 -1.86 7.99 17.79
CA TYR A 245 -2.59 6.77 18.12
C TYR A 245 -3.89 7.09 18.87
N ALA A 246 -3.79 7.93 19.91
CA ALA A 246 -4.93 8.34 20.71
C ALA A 246 -5.90 9.22 19.92
N VAL A 247 -5.40 10.09 19.03
CA VAL A 247 -6.24 10.89 18.11
C VAL A 247 -7.08 9.99 17.21
N ILE A 248 -6.48 8.99 16.56
CA ILE A 248 -7.17 8.05 15.68
C ILE A 248 -8.22 7.26 16.46
N ARG A 249 -7.82 6.71 17.61
CA ARG A 249 -8.71 5.94 18.48
C ARG A 249 -9.94 6.76 18.90
N ARG A 250 -9.74 8.00 19.34
CA ARG A 250 -10.84 8.90 19.76
C ARG A 250 -11.77 9.30 18.61
N ARG A 251 -11.22 9.52 17.42
CA ARG A 251 -11.98 9.87 16.22
C ARG A 251 -12.85 8.73 15.69
N LEU A 252 -12.40 7.48 15.83
CA LEU A 252 -13.10 6.31 15.30
C LEU A 252 -14.00 5.62 16.33
N PHE A 253 -13.66 5.71 17.62
CA PHE A 253 -14.35 4.98 18.68
C PHE A 253 -14.96 5.91 19.72
N LYS A 254 -16.21 5.62 20.07
CA LYS A 254 -17.00 6.35 21.06
C LYS A 254 -16.60 6.00 22.49
N SER A 255 -16.36 4.72 22.75
CA SER A 255 -16.01 4.22 24.07
C SER A 255 -15.20 2.94 23.95
N VAL A 256 -14.29 2.72 24.89
CA VAL A 256 -13.45 1.52 24.94
C VAL A 256 -13.33 1.06 26.39
N ASP A 257 -13.42 -0.25 26.61
CA ASP A 257 -13.25 -0.88 27.92
C ASP A 257 -11.76 -1.13 28.21
N GLU A 258 -11.12 -0.22 28.95
CA GLU A 258 -9.68 -0.25 29.24
C GLU A 258 -9.23 -1.51 29.99
N ASP A 259 -10.09 -2.14 30.79
CA ASP A 259 -9.72 -3.34 31.55
C ASP A 259 -9.66 -4.57 30.64
N GLU A 260 -10.61 -4.68 29.70
CA GLU A 260 -10.59 -5.73 28.68
C GLU A 260 -9.44 -5.52 27.69
N VAL A 261 -9.17 -4.27 27.28
CA VAL A 261 -8.02 -3.94 26.43
C VAL A 261 -6.72 -4.37 27.08
N ARG A 262 -6.53 -4.07 28.38
CA ARG A 262 -5.32 -4.46 29.11
C ARG A 262 -5.07 -5.96 29.07
N GLY A 263 -6.12 -6.77 29.24
CA GLY A 263 -5.99 -8.23 29.17
C GLY A 263 -5.60 -8.73 27.78
N ILE A 264 -6.22 -8.18 26.72
CA ILE A 264 -5.91 -8.55 25.33
C ILE A 264 -4.49 -8.13 24.94
N VAL A 265 -4.12 -6.89 25.26
CA VAL A 265 -2.80 -6.34 24.94
C VAL A 265 -1.72 -7.11 25.68
N GLU A 266 -1.89 -7.42 26.97
CA GLU A 266 -0.90 -8.18 27.74
C GLU A 266 -0.61 -9.55 27.09
N GLU A 267 -1.65 -10.31 26.75
CA GLU A 267 -1.49 -11.65 26.16
C GLU A 267 -0.75 -11.60 24.82
N ILE A 268 -1.00 -10.59 23.99
CA ILE A 268 -0.30 -10.42 22.69
C ILE A 268 1.13 -9.93 22.88
N VAL A 269 1.36 -8.97 23.77
CA VAL A 269 2.69 -8.42 24.05
C VAL A 269 3.60 -9.50 24.64
N GLU A 270 3.11 -10.30 25.59
CA GLU A 270 3.84 -11.44 26.16
C GLU A 270 4.23 -12.44 25.07
N LYS A 271 3.32 -12.73 24.14
CA LYS A 271 3.62 -13.62 23.02
C LYS A 271 4.69 -13.05 22.09
N LEU A 272 4.58 -11.76 21.74
CA LEU A 272 5.57 -11.09 20.89
C LEU A 272 6.96 -11.07 21.53
N ASP A 273 7.03 -10.78 22.83
CA ASP A 273 8.28 -10.79 23.60
C ASP A 273 8.90 -12.20 23.65
N SER A 274 8.08 -13.22 23.91
CA SER A 274 8.57 -14.62 23.97
C SER A 274 9.14 -15.15 22.64
N GLU A 275 8.74 -14.55 21.52
CA GLU A 275 9.18 -14.92 20.17
C GLU A 275 10.23 -13.94 19.60
N ASP A 276 10.70 -12.97 20.40
CA ASP A 276 11.64 -11.90 20.00
C ASP A 276 11.15 -11.11 18.77
N LEU A 277 9.86 -10.78 18.77
CA LEU A 277 9.17 -10.11 17.67
C LEU A 277 8.85 -8.65 17.96
N LEU A 278 9.37 -8.03 19.03
CA LEU A 278 9.14 -6.60 19.26
C LEU A 278 9.90 -5.75 18.22
N PRO A 279 9.37 -4.57 17.82
CA PRO A 279 10.08 -3.68 16.90
C PRO A 279 11.43 -3.23 17.46
N GLU A 280 12.41 -3.04 16.58
CA GLU A 280 13.74 -2.54 17.00
C GLU A 280 13.62 -1.18 17.68
N GLY A 281 14.28 -1.03 18.83
CA GLY A 281 14.32 0.23 19.58
C GLY A 281 13.12 0.47 20.51
N LEU A 282 12.12 -0.43 20.53
CA LEU A 282 11.04 -0.41 21.52
C LEU A 282 11.22 -1.52 22.55
N ASP A 283 11.07 -1.18 23.82
CA ASP A 283 10.97 -2.18 24.88
C ASP A 283 9.50 -2.66 25.05
N VAL A 284 9.33 -3.71 25.87
CA VAL A 284 8.03 -4.30 26.18
C VAL A 284 7.04 -3.28 26.75
N SER A 285 7.52 -2.36 27.59
CA SER A 285 6.69 -1.34 28.24
C SER A 285 6.20 -0.30 27.24
N ASP A 286 7.08 0.15 26.35
CA ASP A 286 6.77 1.11 25.31
C ASP A 286 5.79 0.53 24.30
N TYR A 287 6.03 -0.68 23.79
CA TYR A 287 5.13 -1.32 22.85
C TYR A 287 3.75 -1.58 23.47
N ARG A 288 3.70 -2.04 24.74
CA ARG A 288 2.44 -2.20 25.49
C ARG A 288 1.69 -0.87 25.56
N ARG A 289 2.36 0.23 25.92
CA ARG A 289 1.74 1.56 26.02
C ARG A 289 1.17 2.02 24.68
N ILE A 290 1.95 1.91 23.60
CA ILE A 290 1.50 2.29 22.25
C ILE A 290 0.31 1.43 21.82
N PHE A 291 0.33 0.13 22.12
CA PHE A 291 -0.79 -0.77 21.78
C PHE A 291 -2.06 -0.44 22.57
N MET A 292 -1.94 -0.10 23.86
CA MET A 292 -3.08 0.42 24.63
C MET A 292 -3.65 1.70 23.98
N GLU A 293 -2.80 2.64 23.55
CA GLU A 293 -3.22 3.91 22.94
C GLU A 293 -3.85 3.72 21.53
N SER A 294 -3.39 2.72 20.77
CA SER A 294 -3.82 2.43 19.40
C SER A 294 -4.97 1.42 19.29
N TYR A 295 -5.30 0.71 20.37
CA TYR A 295 -6.38 -0.29 20.37
C TYR A 295 -7.69 0.28 19.80
N PRO A 296 -8.38 -0.42 18.87
CA PRO A 296 -8.21 -1.83 18.51
C PRO A 296 -7.21 -2.11 17.40
N PHE A 297 -6.39 -1.15 16.98
CA PHE A 297 -5.37 -1.39 15.97
C PHE A 297 -4.07 -1.86 16.62
N GLN A 298 -3.46 -2.89 16.04
CA GLN A 298 -2.07 -3.23 16.35
C GLN A 298 -1.17 -2.04 15.93
N PRO A 299 -0.13 -1.66 16.69
CA PRO A 299 0.70 -0.48 16.40
C PRO A 299 1.15 -0.36 14.95
N GLU A 300 1.54 -1.48 14.32
CA GLU A 300 2.03 -1.54 12.93
C GLU A 300 0.99 -1.04 11.92
N VAL A 301 -0.31 -1.16 12.22
CA VAL A 301 -1.37 -0.67 11.33
C VAL A 301 -1.25 0.84 11.15
N ILE A 302 -1.07 1.57 12.24
CA ILE A 302 -0.98 3.03 12.18
C ILE A 302 0.39 3.45 11.66
N GLU A 303 1.46 2.81 12.13
CA GLU A 303 2.84 3.05 11.68
C GLU A 303 2.97 2.91 10.15
N VAL A 304 2.55 1.78 9.58
CA VAL A 304 2.67 1.54 8.12
C VAL A 304 1.85 2.54 7.32
N LEU A 305 0.64 2.86 7.79
CA LEU A 305 -0.21 3.82 7.08
C LEU A 305 0.33 5.26 7.14
N TYR A 306 0.96 5.67 8.24
CA TYR A 306 1.50 7.03 8.38
C TYR A 306 2.91 7.18 7.81
N GLU A 307 3.82 6.24 8.09
CA GLU A 307 5.22 6.36 7.69
C GLU A 307 5.43 5.92 6.25
N ARG A 308 4.82 4.80 5.83
CA ARG A 308 4.99 4.29 4.47
C ARG A 308 3.98 4.91 3.52
N TRP A 309 2.69 4.68 3.74
CA TRP A 309 1.66 5.22 2.84
C TRP A 309 1.49 6.73 2.96
N GLY A 310 1.72 7.30 4.15
CA GLY A 310 1.68 8.75 4.33
C GLY A 310 2.81 9.49 3.65
N SER A 311 3.90 8.81 3.26
CA SER A 311 5.02 9.46 2.55
C SER A 311 4.71 9.78 1.07
N PHE A 312 3.63 9.27 0.50
CA PHE A 312 3.21 9.63 -0.86
C PHE A 312 2.76 11.12 -0.93
N PRO A 313 3.19 11.92 -1.93
CA PRO A 313 2.91 13.35 -1.99
C PRO A 313 1.41 13.72 -1.98
N ASN A 314 0.59 12.94 -2.68
CA ASN A 314 -0.87 13.15 -2.76
C ASN A 314 -1.64 12.47 -1.61
N PHE A 315 -0.95 11.82 -0.67
CA PHE A 315 -1.60 11.13 0.43
C PHE A 315 -1.85 12.11 1.57
N GLN A 316 -3.12 12.39 1.83
CA GLN A 316 -3.53 13.23 2.95
C GLN A 316 -3.40 12.44 4.26
N ARG A 317 -2.19 12.40 4.84
CA ARG A 317 -1.80 11.52 5.96
C ARG A 317 -2.90 11.28 6.99
N THR A 318 -3.41 12.33 7.63
CA THR A 318 -4.40 12.15 8.70
C THR A 318 -5.80 11.80 8.17
N ARG A 319 -6.29 12.53 7.16
CA ARG A 319 -7.65 12.34 6.62
C ARG A 319 -7.81 11.01 5.87
N GLY A 320 -6.81 10.66 5.07
CA GLY A 320 -6.74 9.42 4.30
C GLY A 320 -6.69 8.20 5.22
N VAL A 321 -5.90 8.25 6.30
CA VAL A 321 -5.84 7.13 7.26
C VAL A 321 -7.15 6.99 8.03
N LEU A 322 -7.74 8.06 8.55
CA LEU A 322 -9.04 7.98 9.25
C LEU A 322 -10.14 7.39 8.37
N ARG A 323 -10.21 7.80 7.11
CA ARG A 323 -11.16 7.25 6.15
C ARG A 323 -10.91 5.76 5.88
N LEU A 324 -9.68 5.39 5.58
CA LEU A 324 -9.31 4.00 5.31
C LEU A 324 -9.60 3.10 6.52
N LEU A 325 -9.20 3.52 7.72
CA LEU A 325 -9.47 2.77 8.95
C LEU A 325 -10.96 2.70 9.26
N SER A 326 -11.75 3.73 8.93
CA SER A 326 -13.21 3.65 9.05
C SER A 326 -13.80 2.56 8.15
N LEU A 327 -13.33 2.46 6.90
CA LEU A 327 -13.75 1.39 5.98
C LEU A 327 -13.36 0.00 6.49
N VAL A 328 -12.17 -0.14 7.07
CA VAL A 328 -11.67 -1.40 7.65
C VAL A 328 -12.46 -1.78 8.90
N VAL A 329 -12.73 -0.84 9.80
CA VAL A 329 -13.56 -1.09 10.99
C VAL A 329 -14.97 -1.51 10.57
N ASN A 330 -15.56 -0.84 9.57
CA ASN A 330 -16.87 -1.21 9.04
C ASN A 330 -16.88 -2.62 8.42
N SER A 331 -15.88 -2.95 7.59
CA SER A 331 -15.79 -4.28 6.96
C SER A 331 -15.60 -5.41 7.97
N LEU A 332 -15.01 -5.11 9.13
CA LEU A 332 -14.73 -6.07 10.20
C LEU A 332 -15.77 -6.06 11.34
N ARG A 333 -16.87 -5.30 11.22
CA ARG A 333 -17.87 -5.11 12.30
C ARG A 333 -18.50 -6.42 12.81
N ASP A 334 -18.63 -7.42 11.93
CA ASP A 334 -19.24 -8.73 12.21
C ASP A 334 -18.17 -9.82 12.45
N SER A 335 -16.89 -9.45 12.50
CA SER A 335 -15.79 -10.38 12.72
C SER A 335 -15.62 -10.73 14.20
N SER A 336 -14.97 -11.87 14.47
CA SER A 336 -14.66 -12.33 15.82
C SER A 336 -13.24 -11.99 16.28
N ILE A 337 -12.49 -11.18 15.51
CA ILE A 337 -11.08 -10.88 15.81
C ILE A 337 -10.98 -9.95 17.04
N PRO A 338 -9.98 -10.12 17.91
CA PRO A 338 -9.85 -9.33 19.14
C PRO A 338 -9.19 -7.96 18.96
N PHE A 339 -8.46 -7.76 17.87
CA PHE A 339 -7.84 -6.51 17.44
C PHE A 339 -7.60 -6.59 15.92
N ILE A 340 -7.30 -5.46 15.30
CA ILE A 340 -7.13 -5.29 13.87
C ILE A 340 -5.64 -5.20 13.55
N ARG A 341 -5.18 -6.01 12.62
CA ARG A 341 -3.81 -6.07 12.11
C ARG A 341 -3.78 -5.68 10.64
N LEU A 342 -2.57 -5.52 10.09
CA LEU A 342 -2.40 -5.31 8.65
C LEU A 342 -2.94 -6.50 7.83
N SER A 343 -2.84 -7.71 8.37
CA SER A 343 -3.35 -8.93 7.73
C SER A 343 -4.88 -8.99 7.61
N ASP A 344 -5.61 -8.22 8.42
CA ASP A 344 -7.09 -8.24 8.45
C ASP A 344 -7.73 -7.30 7.40
N PHE A 345 -6.92 -6.58 6.61
CA PHE A 345 -7.42 -5.68 5.57
C PHE A 345 -7.99 -6.49 4.39
N ASP A 346 -9.31 -6.50 4.22
CA ASP A 346 -9.95 -7.23 3.11
C ASP A 346 -9.78 -6.50 1.77
N LEU A 347 -8.74 -6.88 1.02
CA LEU A 347 -8.50 -6.37 -0.33
C LEU A 347 -9.54 -6.84 -1.36
N SER A 348 -10.48 -7.73 -1.00
CA SER A 348 -11.63 -8.08 -1.85
C SER A 348 -12.71 -7.00 -1.80
N ASN A 349 -12.71 -6.16 -0.75
CA ASN A 349 -13.58 -5.00 -0.65
C ASN A 349 -13.04 -3.89 -1.57
N ASP A 350 -13.80 -3.58 -2.62
CA ASP A 350 -13.39 -2.58 -3.61
C ASP A 350 -13.18 -1.19 -3.00
N HIS A 351 -13.92 -0.80 -1.96
CA HIS A 351 -13.72 0.49 -1.30
C HIS A 351 -12.35 0.57 -0.61
N ILE A 352 -11.94 -0.50 0.10
CA ILE A 352 -10.63 -0.58 0.76
C ILE A 352 -9.52 -0.66 -0.29
N LYS A 353 -9.65 -1.57 -1.27
CA LYS A 353 -8.65 -1.76 -2.33
C LYS A 353 -8.36 -0.46 -3.08
N ARG A 354 -9.40 0.32 -3.43
CA ARG A 354 -9.26 1.57 -4.19
C ARG A 354 -8.51 2.67 -3.42
N GLU A 355 -8.54 2.67 -2.09
CA GLU A 355 -7.75 3.61 -1.29
C GLU A 355 -6.23 3.42 -1.49
N PHE A 356 -5.79 2.20 -1.79
CA PHE A 356 -4.38 1.89 -2.08
C PHE A 356 -4.06 2.05 -3.56
N ILE A 357 -4.87 1.47 -4.45
CA ILE A 357 -4.66 1.47 -5.91
C ILE A 357 -4.50 2.88 -6.48
N ARG A 358 -5.24 3.87 -5.95
CA ARG A 358 -5.14 5.26 -6.43
C ARG A 358 -3.74 5.88 -6.32
N PHE A 359 -2.88 5.35 -5.45
CA PHE A 359 -1.51 5.84 -5.26
C PHE A 359 -0.46 5.00 -6.00
N ILE A 360 -0.70 3.69 -6.15
CA ILE A 360 0.30 2.76 -6.71
C ILE A 360 0.03 2.37 -8.17
N GLY A 361 -1.15 2.69 -8.70
CA GLY A 361 -1.52 2.43 -10.09
C GLY A 361 -2.44 1.21 -10.29
N ASN A 362 -3.23 1.26 -11.36
CA ASN A 362 -4.25 0.25 -11.70
C ASN A 362 -3.65 -1.11 -12.10
N GLU A 363 -2.36 -1.17 -12.46
CA GLU A 363 -1.66 -2.42 -12.77
C GLU A 363 -1.73 -3.44 -11.62
N TYR A 364 -1.82 -2.96 -10.37
CA TYR A 364 -1.88 -3.80 -9.18
C TYR A 364 -3.25 -4.45 -8.97
N ASP A 365 -4.32 -4.03 -9.67
CA ASP A 365 -5.59 -4.76 -9.67
C ASP A 365 -5.38 -6.22 -10.13
N SER A 366 -4.58 -6.42 -11.18
CA SER A 366 -4.27 -7.76 -11.71
C SER A 366 -3.39 -8.58 -10.76
N VAL A 367 -2.48 -7.91 -10.03
CA VAL A 367 -1.59 -8.53 -9.05
C VAL A 367 -2.40 -9.04 -7.86
N ILE A 368 -3.24 -8.16 -7.28
CA ILE A 368 -4.11 -8.49 -6.15
C ILE A 368 -5.07 -9.62 -6.54
N ALA A 369 -5.68 -9.56 -7.74
CA ALA A 369 -6.57 -10.62 -8.22
C ALA A 369 -5.86 -11.97 -8.36
N SER A 370 -4.66 -11.99 -8.96
CA SER A 370 -3.89 -13.22 -9.21
C SER A 370 -3.41 -13.88 -7.92
N ASP A 371 -2.84 -13.10 -6.99
CA ASP A 371 -2.08 -13.67 -5.88
C ASP A 371 -2.81 -13.60 -4.54
N ILE A 372 -3.85 -12.76 -4.41
CA ILE A 372 -4.53 -12.49 -3.12
C ILE A 372 -6.03 -12.82 -3.19
N THR A 373 -6.81 -12.12 -4.03
CA THR A 373 -8.29 -12.09 -3.91
C THR A 373 -9.04 -13.01 -4.85
N GLY A 374 -8.46 -13.46 -5.97
CA GLY A 374 -9.08 -14.43 -6.89
C GLY A 374 -9.51 -15.71 -6.19
N SER A 375 -10.52 -16.42 -6.71
CA SER A 375 -10.97 -17.69 -6.11
C SER A 375 -9.92 -18.80 -6.18
N ASP A 376 -9.12 -18.76 -7.23
CA ASP A 376 -7.98 -19.62 -7.55
C ASP A 376 -6.64 -18.91 -7.30
N SER A 377 -6.64 -17.85 -6.49
CA SER A 377 -5.42 -17.09 -6.22
C SER A 377 -4.36 -17.93 -5.52
N GLY A 378 -3.09 -17.55 -5.72
CA GLY A 378 -1.96 -18.20 -5.07
C GLY A 378 -2.13 -18.35 -3.57
N SER A 379 -2.55 -17.28 -2.87
CA SER A 379 -2.78 -17.29 -1.43
C SER A 379 -3.90 -18.25 -1.00
N LYS A 380 -5.05 -18.27 -1.69
CA LYS A 380 -6.18 -19.13 -1.31
C LYS A 380 -5.92 -20.60 -1.56
N ILE A 381 -5.12 -20.92 -2.59
CA ILE A 381 -4.68 -22.30 -2.79
C ILE A 381 -3.74 -22.72 -1.65
N ILE A 382 -2.84 -21.84 -1.22
CA ILE A 382 -2.02 -22.09 -0.03
C ILE A 382 -2.89 -22.28 1.21
N ASP A 383 -3.87 -21.41 1.46
CA ASP A 383 -4.81 -21.53 2.59
C ASP A 383 -5.48 -22.90 2.63
N SER A 384 -6.00 -23.34 1.48
CA SER A 384 -6.67 -24.63 1.35
C SER A 384 -5.74 -25.83 1.58
N SER A 385 -4.43 -25.64 1.39
CA SER A 385 -3.42 -26.68 1.61
C SER A 385 -3.03 -26.87 3.08
N LEU A 386 -3.34 -25.92 3.96
CA LEU A 386 -2.84 -25.86 5.34
C LEU A 386 -3.59 -26.75 6.37
N LYS A 387 -4.35 -27.76 5.92
CA LYS A 387 -5.08 -28.73 6.78
C LYS A 387 -5.78 -28.04 7.97
N SER A 388 -5.31 -28.29 9.20
CA SER A 388 -5.89 -27.78 10.45
C SER A 388 -5.85 -26.26 10.58
N TYR A 389 -4.98 -25.56 9.85
CA TYR A 389 -4.86 -24.10 9.88
C TYR A 389 -5.64 -23.40 8.74
N ALA A 390 -6.34 -24.14 7.88
CA ALA A 390 -7.13 -23.56 6.79
C ALA A 390 -8.12 -22.45 7.23
N PRO A 391 -8.79 -22.54 8.40
CA PRO A 391 -9.70 -21.47 8.86
C PRO A 391 -9.01 -20.11 9.10
N TYR A 392 -7.71 -20.10 9.40
CA TYR A 392 -6.94 -18.88 9.70
C TYR A 392 -6.46 -18.14 8.46
N ARG A 393 -6.60 -18.75 7.26
CA ARG A 393 -6.28 -18.11 5.97
C ARG A 393 -4.88 -17.45 5.93
N LEU A 394 -3.88 -18.14 6.49
CA LEU A 394 -2.53 -17.60 6.69
C LEU A 394 -1.86 -17.13 5.38
N GLY A 395 -2.06 -17.83 4.27
CA GLY A 395 -1.57 -17.42 2.96
C GLY A 395 -2.16 -16.08 2.54
N THR A 396 -3.46 -15.86 2.73
CA THR A 396 -4.11 -14.58 2.43
C THR A 396 -3.66 -13.46 3.39
N HIS A 397 -3.53 -13.77 4.67
CA HIS A 397 -3.08 -12.82 5.70
C HIS A 397 -1.63 -12.36 5.49
N ILE A 398 -0.73 -13.31 5.19
CA ILE A 398 0.68 -13.04 4.87
C ILE A 398 0.76 -12.23 3.58
N ALA A 399 0.01 -12.58 2.54
CA ALA A 399 0.02 -11.87 1.26
C ALA A 399 -0.45 -10.41 1.42
N THR A 400 -1.55 -10.20 2.15
CA THR A 400 -2.09 -8.87 2.45
C THR A 400 -1.09 -8.02 3.22
N THR A 401 -0.47 -8.60 4.25
CA THR A 401 0.59 -7.94 5.04
C THR A 401 1.74 -7.49 4.14
N ILE A 402 2.31 -8.41 3.35
CA ILE A 402 3.42 -8.10 2.45
C ILE A 402 3.01 -7.03 1.46
N PHE A 403 1.81 -7.10 0.91
CA PHE A 403 1.28 -6.10 -0.01
C PHE A 403 1.26 -4.70 0.62
N LEU A 404 0.74 -4.55 1.84
CA LEU A 404 0.70 -3.26 2.54
C LEU A 404 2.09 -2.72 2.88
N TYR A 405 3.08 -3.59 3.10
CA TYR A 405 4.47 -3.21 3.29
C TYR A 405 5.23 -2.94 1.98
N SER A 406 4.70 -3.33 0.82
CA SER A 406 5.41 -3.27 -0.47
C SER A 406 5.59 -1.86 -1.02
N PHE A 407 4.86 -0.88 -0.47
CA PHE A 407 4.78 0.47 -1.02
C PHE A 407 5.15 1.53 0.02
N SER A 408 5.97 2.47 -0.42
CA SER A 408 6.37 3.66 0.32
C SER A 408 6.74 4.75 -0.70
N GLY A 409 6.53 6.01 -0.35
CA GLY A 409 7.14 7.16 -1.03
C GLY A 409 8.63 7.34 -0.69
N GLY A 410 9.15 6.61 0.29
CA GLY A 410 10.57 6.55 0.64
C GLY A 410 11.34 5.38 0.01
N GLU A 411 12.54 5.11 0.53
CA GLU A 411 13.45 4.12 -0.07
C GLU A 411 13.15 2.65 0.32
N ARG A 412 12.47 2.42 1.46
CA ARG A 412 12.21 1.06 1.99
C ARG A 412 10.87 0.51 1.49
N ASN A 413 10.93 -0.48 0.60
CA ASN A 413 9.78 -1.22 0.08
C ASN A 413 9.89 -2.71 0.45
N GLY A 414 8.82 -3.26 1.03
CA GLY A 414 8.73 -4.66 1.46
C GLY A 414 8.79 -4.88 2.97
N ALA A 415 8.45 -6.09 3.39
CA ALA A 415 8.38 -6.54 4.77
C ALA A 415 9.53 -7.48 5.12
N THR A 416 10.09 -7.40 6.33
CA THR A 416 10.95 -8.45 6.88
C THR A 416 10.13 -9.65 7.34
N LEU A 417 10.80 -10.77 7.67
CA LEU A 417 10.10 -11.93 8.22
C LEU A 417 9.44 -11.62 9.58
N GLU A 418 10.09 -10.81 10.39
CA GLU A 418 9.65 -10.39 11.72
C GLU A 418 8.40 -9.50 11.62
N GLU A 419 8.39 -8.53 10.69
CA GLU A 419 7.22 -7.69 10.39
C GLU A 419 6.01 -8.53 9.94
N ILE A 420 6.25 -9.55 9.09
CA ILE A 420 5.20 -10.47 8.63
C ILE A 420 4.63 -11.27 9.80
N LYS A 421 5.50 -11.87 10.63
CA LYS A 421 5.09 -12.66 11.79
C LYS A 421 4.30 -11.83 12.78
N ARG A 422 4.77 -10.62 13.09
CA ARG A 422 4.11 -9.69 14.01
C ARG A 422 2.72 -9.27 13.52
N SER A 423 2.59 -8.97 12.23
CA SER A 423 1.30 -8.57 11.62
C SER A 423 0.34 -9.74 11.37
N CYS A 424 0.81 -10.98 11.49
CA CYS A 424 0.01 -12.21 11.37
C CYS A 424 -0.08 -12.97 12.70
N ILE A 425 0.20 -12.30 13.84
CA ILE A 425 0.24 -12.94 15.15
C ILE A 425 -1.14 -13.46 15.55
N GLU A 426 -1.24 -14.74 15.87
CA GLU A 426 -2.41 -15.40 16.45
C GLU A 426 -1.94 -16.25 17.63
N THR A 427 -2.58 -16.16 18.79
CA THR A 427 -2.13 -16.86 20.01
C THR A 427 -2.07 -18.39 19.85
N GLU A 428 -3.01 -18.96 19.08
CA GLU A 428 -3.12 -20.39 18.79
C GLU A 428 -2.15 -20.91 17.70
N ILE A 429 -1.44 -20.02 16.98
CA ILE A 429 -0.59 -20.40 15.84
C ILE A 429 0.89 -20.31 16.20
N PRO A 430 1.68 -21.38 15.99
CA PRO A 430 3.14 -21.34 16.13
C PRO A 430 3.80 -20.51 15.01
N MET A 431 4.82 -19.73 15.35
CA MET A 431 5.53 -18.86 14.37
C MET A 431 6.20 -19.64 13.22
N ALA A 432 6.58 -20.90 13.45
CA ALA A 432 7.13 -21.77 12.42
C ALA A 432 6.14 -22.02 11.26
N ILE A 433 4.84 -22.10 11.54
CA ILE A 433 3.81 -22.30 10.51
C ILE A 433 3.73 -21.08 9.58
N ILE A 434 3.92 -19.87 10.11
CA ILE A 434 3.96 -18.64 9.31
C ILE A 434 5.17 -18.66 8.37
N SER A 435 6.36 -19.00 8.89
CA SER A 435 7.59 -19.15 8.09
C SER A 435 7.44 -20.21 6.99
N ASP A 436 6.96 -21.40 7.32
CA ASP A 436 6.76 -22.49 6.36
C ASP A 436 5.73 -22.12 5.29
N THR A 437 4.69 -21.37 5.68
CA THR A 437 3.67 -20.89 4.74
C THR A 437 4.25 -19.87 3.78
N LEU A 438 5.05 -18.92 4.27
CA LEU A 438 5.73 -17.93 3.43
C LEU A 438 6.68 -18.60 2.42
N ASP A 439 7.43 -19.62 2.84
CA ASP A 439 8.31 -20.34 1.91
C ASP A 439 7.52 -21.03 0.78
N LYS A 440 6.39 -21.67 1.10
CA LYS A 440 5.49 -22.23 0.07
C LYS A 440 4.89 -21.16 -0.84
N MET A 441 4.60 -19.97 -0.31
CA MET A 441 4.08 -18.86 -1.09
C MET A 441 5.09 -18.35 -2.11
N ARG A 442 6.39 -18.31 -1.76
CA ARG A 442 7.45 -17.91 -2.71
C ARG A 442 7.56 -18.82 -3.92
N GLU A 443 7.12 -20.08 -3.79
CA GLU A 443 7.12 -21.07 -4.87
C GLU A 443 5.83 -21.06 -5.72
N ARG A 444 4.84 -20.24 -5.35
CA ARG A 444 3.51 -20.29 -5.97
C ARG A 444 2.97 -18.93 -6.41
N LEU A 445 3.15 -17.89 -5.62
CA LEU A 445 2.68 -16.54 -5.96
C LEU A 445 3.50 -16.00 -7.12
N PHE A 446 2.83 -15.34 -8.05
CA PHE A 446 3.41 -14.94 -9.33
C PHE A 446 4.06 -13.56 -9.32
N TYR A 447 3.75 -12.75 -8.33
CA TYR A 447 4.17 -11.36 -8.20
C TYR A 447 4.85 -11.06 -6.86
N LEU A 448 5.03 -12.09 -6.03
CA LEU A 448 5.82 -12.01 -4.80
C LEU A 448 7.31 -12.13 -5.13
N HIS A 449 8.10 -11.19 -4.62
CA HIS A 449 9.55 -11.10 -4.75
C HIS A 449 10.23 -11.04 -3.38
N LYS A 450 11.52 -11.38 -3.34
CA LYS A 450 12.38 -11.20 -2.16
C LYS A 450 13.70 -10.54 -2.60
N ARG A 451 14.10 -9.45 -1.94
CA ARG A 451 15.38 -8.78 -2.17
C ARG A 451 15.92 -8.26 -0.84
N ASP A 452 17.20 -8.49 -0.55
CA ASP A 452 17.88 -7.99 0.67
C ASP A 452 17.13 -8.35 1.98
N GLY A 453 16.52 -9.54 2.02
CA GLY A 453 15.73 -9.99 3.18
C GLY A 453 14.29 -9.46 3.23
N LEU A 454 13.91 -8.54 2.34
CA LEU A 454 12.58 -7.96 2.26
C LEU A 454 11.70 -8.67 1.24
N TYR A 455 10.47 -8.99 1.64
CA TYR A 455 9.42 -9.54 0.79
C TYR A 455 8.52 -8.42 0.27
N TYR A 456 8.22 -8.40 -1.02
CA TYR A 456 7.37 -7.37 -1.61
C TYR A 456 6.63 -7.86 -2.86
N PHE A 457 5.51 -7.23 -3.14
CA PHE A 457 4.78 -7.38 -4.40
C PHE A 457 5.29 -6.36 -5.44
N SER A 458 5.42 -6.82 -6.67
CA SER A 458 5.73 -5.97 -7.83
C SER A 458 4.73 -6.24 -8.95
N ASN A 459 4.47 -5.24 -9.79
CA ASN A 459 3.73 -5.43 -11.03
C ASN A 459 4.49 -6.30 -12.07
N LYS A 460 5.79 -6.53 -11.87
CA LYS A 460 6.59 -7.43 -12.70
C LYS A 460 6.38 -8.90 -12.25
N PRO A 461 6.06 -9.82 -13.17
CA PRO A 461 5.97 -11.24 -12.85
C PRO A 461 7.34 -11.77 -12.41
N ASN A 462 7.35 -12.68 -11.43
CA ASN A 462 8.56 -13.41 -11.06
C ASN A 462 8.87 -14.54 -12.04
N LEU A 463 10.02 -15.19 -11.85
CA LEU A 463 10.47 -16.29 -12.72
C LEU A 463 9.49 -17.47 -12.77
N ILE A 464 8.71 -17.70 -11.73
CA ILE A 464 7.74 -18.81 -11.67
C ILE A 464 6.60 -18.56 -12.64
N ARG A 465 6.08 -17.33 -12.67
CA ARG A 465 5.06 -16.96 -13.65
C ARG A 465 5.60 -16.99 -15.07
N ILE A 466 6.79 -16.43 -15.29
CA ILE A 466 7.42 -16.45 -16.62
C ILE A 466 7.59 -17.90 -17.08
N HIS A 467 8.09 -18.78 -16.20
CA HIS A 467 8.26 -20.20 -16.49
C HIS A 467 6.93 -20.89 -16.82
N THR A 468 5.89 -20.68 -16.01
CA THR A 468 4.56 -21.27 -16.23
C THR A 468 4.02 -20.86 -17.59
N THR A 469 4.06 -19.56 -17.92
CA THR A 469 3.66 -19.04 -19.23
C THR A 469 4.48 -19.64 -20.38
N ARG A 470 5.80 -19.79 -20.22
CA ARG A 470 6.66 -20.39 -21.27
C ARG A 470 6.36 -21.87 -21.43
N LYS A 471 6.11 -22.61 -20.34
CA LYS A 471 5.78 -24.03 -20.33
C LYS A 471 4.47 -24.31 -21.08
N GLU A 472 3.44 -23.48 -20.87
CA GLU A 472 2.16 -23.56 -21.58
C GLU A 472 2.29 -23.31 -23.09
N ASN A 473 3.26 -22.49 -23.50
CA ASN A 473 3.52 -22.17 -24.90
C ASN A 473 4.38 -23.22 -25.64
N VAL A 474 4.86 -24.28 -24.96
CA VAL A 474 5.66 -25.33 -25.61
C VAL A 474 4.76 -26.26 -26.42
N THR A 475 4.86 -26.17 -27.75
CA THR A 475 4.04 -26.94 -28.68
C THR A 475 4.52 -28.39 -28.85
N LYS A 476 3.66 -29.26 -29.40
CA LYS A 476 3.99 -30.67 -29.69
C LYS A 476 5.15 -30.82 -30.68
N GLU A 477 5.30 -29.88 -31.60
CA GLU A 477 6.39 -29.84 -32.58
C GLU A 477 7.74 -29.65 -31.87
N ILE A 478 7.80 -28.73 -30.90
CA ILE A 478 9.00 -28.48 -30.09
C ILE A 478 9.36 -29.74 -29.30
N ILE A 479 8.37 -30.35 -28.65
CA ILE A 479 8.57 -31.58 -27.86
C ILE A 479 9.12 -32.71 -28.74
N THR A 480 8.55 -32.89 -29.94
CA THR A 480 9.00 -33.91 -30.89
C THR A 480 10.43 -33.64 -31.37
N GLY A 481 10.79 -32.37 -31.59
CA GLY A 481 12.14 -31.96 -31.94
C GLY A 481 13.16 -32.28 -30.84
N GLU A 482 12.82 -31.93 -29.61
CA GLU A 482 13.67 -32.18 -28.43
C GLU A 482 13.83 -33.67 -28.13
N GLU A 483 12.76 -34.45 -28.23
CA GLU A 483 12.84 -35.90 -28.09
C GLU A 483 13.80 -36.53 -29.11
N LYS A 484 13.73 -36.07 -30.37
CA LYS A 484 14.66 -36.53 -31.42
C LYS A 484 16.10 -36.16 -31.08
N ARG A 485 16.32 -34.96 -30.53
CA ARG A 485 17.65 -34.47 -30.10
C ARG A 485 18.21 -35.34 -28.99
N ILE A 486 17.42 -35.62 -27.95
CA ILE A 486 17.82 -36.46 -26.80
C ILE A 486 18.11 -37.90 -27.26
N LEU A 487 17.22 -38.50 -28.07
CA LEU A 487 17.44 -39.82 -28.65
C LEU A 487 18.75 -39.87 -29.47
N GLY A 488 19.05 -38.82 -30.24
CA GLY A 488 20.31 -38.70 -30.98
C GLY A 488 21.56 -38.64 -30.10
N GLN A 489 21.46 -38.09 -28.88
CA GLN A 489 22.55 -38.06 -27.90
C GLN A 489 22.73 -39.40 -27.18
N ILE A 490 21.64 -40.11 -26.90
CA ILE A 490 21.65 -41.39 -26.18
C ILE A 490 22.06 -42.55 -27.10
N ILE A 491 21.58 -42.56 -28.35
CA ILE A 491 21.78 -43.67 -29.27
C ILE A 491 23.15 -43.56 -29.95
N GLY A 492 24.10 -44.38 -29.47
CA GLY A 492 25.44 -44.47 -30.04
C GLY A 492 25.49 -45.21 -31.38
N ARG A 493 26.38 -44.77 -32.29
CA ARG A 493 26.56 -45.35 -33.64
C ARG A 493 27.61 -46.48 -33.72
N LYS A 494 28.01 -47.07 -32.60
CA LYS A 494 29.14 -48.03 -32.58
C LYS A 494 28.75 -49.43 -33.06
N LEU A 495 27.60 -49.95 -32.61
CA LEU A 495 27.18 -51.34 -32.88
C LEU A 495 25.99 -51.45 -33.85
N PHE A 496 25.17 -50.39 -33.95
CA PHE A 496 23.94 -50.38 -34.73
C PHE A 496 23.91 -49.18 -35.69
N GLU A 497 23.37 -49.37 -36.89
CA GLU A 497 22.86 -48.27 -37.71
C GLU A 497 21.49 -47.83 -37.14
N SER A 498 21.42 -46.62 -36.59
CA SER A 498 20.22 -46.14 -35.91
C SER A 498 19.30 -45.33 -36.81
N TYR A 499 18.00 -45.59 -36.72
CA TYR A 499 16.94 -44.93 -37.48
C TYR A 499 15.87 -44.45 -36.50
N ILE A 500 15.72 -43.13 -36.34
CA ILE A 500 14.73 -42.52 -35.45
C ILE A 500 13.54 -42.07 -36.28
N TRP A 501 12.37 -42.68 -36.01
CA TRP A 501 11.09 -42.41 -36.67
C TRP A 501 11.19 -42.38 -38.20
N PRO A 502 11.53 -43.52 -38.83
CA PRO A 502 11.52 -43.64 -40.29
C PRO A 502 10.13 -43.27 -40.83
N ARG A 503 10.08 -42.56 -41.96
CA ARG A 503 8.81 -42.18 -42.59
C ARG A 503 8.22 -43.33 -43.39
N SER A 504 9.08 -44.22 -43.88
CA SER A 504 8.67 -45.39 -44.64
C SER A 504 9.58 -46.59 -44.38
N PRO A 505 9.11 -47.83 -44.58
CA PRO A 505 9.96 -49.01 -44.57
C PRO A 505 11.11 -48.97 -45.58
N ALA A 506 11.02 -48.13 -46.63
CA ALA A 506 12.08 -47.96 -47.63
C ALA A 506 13.30 -47.19 -47.11
N ASP A 507 13.12 -46.37 -46.07
CA ASP A 507 14.18 -45.54 -45.47
C ASP A 507 15.27 -46.38 -44.79
N ILE A 508 14.97 -47.65 -44.51
CA ILE A 508 15.84 -48.58 -43.80
C ILE A 508 16.39 -49.61 -44.81
N PRO A 509 17.72 -49.69 -45.03
CA PRO A 509 18.32 -50.69 -45.90
C PRO A 509 18.00 -52.12 -45.47
N ASP A 510 17.96 -53.05 -46.42
CA ASP A 510 17.87 -54.50 -46.14
C ASP A 510 19.22 -55.14 -46.45
N ASN A 511 20.04 -55.29 -45.41
CA ASN A 511 21.42 -55.79 -45.49
C ASN A 511 21.82 -56.44 -44.16
N LYS A 512 22.99 -57.08 -44.09
CA LYS A 512 23.47 -57.83 -42.91
C LYS A 512 23.85 -56.98 -41.69
N LYS A 513 23.90 -55.64 -41.80
CA LYS A 513 24.26 -54.77 -40.67
C LYS A 513 23.13 -54.70 -39.65
N LEU A 514 23.46 -54.66 -38.36
CA LEU A 514 22.47 -54.52 -37.29
C LEU A 514 21.87 -53.10 -37.29
N LYS A 515 20.55 -53.01 -37.14
CA LYS A 515 19.80 -51.76 -37.20
C LYS A 515 18.96 -51.60 -35.95
N LEU A 516 19.04 -50.42 -35.35
CA LEU A 516 18.21 -50.02 -34.22
C LEU A 516 17.18 -49.01 -34.72
N ILE A 517 15.91 -49.37 -34.67
CA ILE A 517 14.81 -48.56 -35.18
C ILE A 517 14.00 -48.08 -33.99
N VAL A 518 13.90 -46.75 -33.82
CA VAL A 518 13.01 -46.14 -32.83
C VAL A 518 11.70 -45.83 -33.55
N CYS A 519 10.63 -46.51 -33.15
CA CYS A 519 9.30 -46.33 -33.72
C CYS A 519 8.49 -45.30 -32.92
N LYS A 520 7.49 -44.69 -33.54
CA LYS A 520 6.53 -43.82 -32.83
C LYS A 520 5.46 -44.62 -32.10
N ASP A 521 5.12 -45.77 -32.65
CA ASP A 521 4.20 -46.73 -32.06
C ASP A 521 4.60 -48.17 -32.39
N LYS A 522 3.87 -49.13 -31.82
CA LYS A 522 4.14 -50.55 -32.01
C LYS A 522 3.70 -51.06 -33.39
N ASP A 523 2.74 -50.41 -34.03
CA ASP A 523 2.14 -50.88 -35.28
C ASP A 523 3.08 -50.63 -36.47
N GLU A 524 3.85 -49.54 -36.43
CA GLU A 524 4.94 -49.26 -37.38
C GLU A 524 5.98 -50.39 -37.45
N CYS A 525 6.23 -51.08 -36.34
CA CYS A 525 7.26 -52.12 -36.25
C CYS A 525 7.00 -53.28 -37.22
N ASN A 526 5.74 -53.71 -37.36
CA ASN A 526 5.39 -54.87 -38.19
C ASN A 526 5.57 -54.57 -39.68
N SER A 527 5.16 -53.38 -40.13
CA SER A 527 5.35 -52.95 -41.52
C SER A 527 6.83 -52.90 -41.89
N ILE A 528 7.66 -52.32 -41.01
CA ILE A 528 9.11 -52.23 -41.20
C ILE A 528 9.77 -53.60 -41.14
N LEU A 529 9.30 -54.51 -40.29
CA LEU A 529 9.83 -55.87 -40.18
C LEU A 529 9.59 -56.70 -41.44
N GLU A 530 8.41 -56.58 -42.03
CA GLU A 530 7.99 -57.40 -43.16
C GLU A 530 8.46 -56.84 -44.50
N MET A 531 8.52 -55.51 -44.66
CA MET A 531 8.72 -54.85 -45.96
C MET A 531 9.91 -53.88 -45.99
N LYS A 532 10.50 -53.72 -47.18
CA LYS A 532 11.42 -52.65 -47.57
C LYS A 532 10.84 -51.97 -48.82
N GLY A 533 10.07 -50.91 -48.61
CA GLY A 533 9.22 -50.35 -49.67
C GLY A 533 8.18 -51.39 -50.09
N GLU A 534 8.15 -51.74 -51.37
CA GLU A 534 7.22 -52.74 -51.92
C GLU A 534 7.75 -54.19 -51.85
N ASN A 535 9.00 -54.39 -51.45
CA ASN A 535 9.64 -55.72 -51.46
C ASN A 535 9.67 -56.34 -50.06
N PRO A 536 9.43 -57.65 -49.90
CA PRO A 536 9.61 -58.33 -48.62
C PRO A 536 11.07 -58.28 -48.13
N ARG A 537 11.26 -58.07 -46.82
CA ARG A 537 12.60 -58.09 -46.19
C ARG A 537 13.16 -59.51 -46.05
N VAL A 538 14.43 -59.64 -46.39
CA VAL A 538 15.20 -60.88 -46.21
C VAL A 538 15.93 -60.89 -44.86
N TYR A 539 16.55 -59.78 -44.46
CA TYR A 539 17.40 -59.72 -43.25
C TYR A 539 16.63 -59.25 -42.00
N LYS A 540 15.45 -59.83 -41.76
CA LYS A 540 14.55 -59.46 -40.64
C LYS A 540 15.21 -59.55 -39.25
N ASN A 541 16.11 -60.52 -39.06
CA ASN A 541 16.84 -60.73 -37.81
C ASN A 541 17.92 -59.68 -37.50
N THR A 542 18.16 -58.74 -38.43
CA THR A 542 19.07 -57.61 -38.23
C THR A 542 18.38 -56.39 -37.63
N LEU A 543 17.05 -56.40 -37.52
CA LEU A 543 16.25 -55.31 -36.99
C LEU A 543 15.97 -55.48 -35.49
N ILE A 544 16.22 -54.41 -34.74
CA ILE A 544 15.88 -54.26 -33.33
C ILE A 544 15.03 -53.00 -33.23
N PHE A 545 13.88 -53.10 -32.56
CA PHE A 545 12.94 -52.00 -32.40
C PHE A 545 12.92 -51.50 -30.96
N LEU A 546 12.97 -50.18 -30.78
CA LEU A 546 12.62 -49.51 -29.54
C LEU A 546 11.24 -48.90 -29.71
N VAL A 547 10.34 -49.25 -28.79
CA VAL A 547 8.92 -48.86 -28.84
C VAL A 547 8.57 -48.05 -27.60
N PRO A 548 7.85 -46.93 -27.75
CA PRO A 548 7.48 -46.13 -26.60
C PRO A 548 6.35 -46.77 -25.79
N ALA A 549 6.33 -46.49 -24.49
CA ALA A 549 5.24 -46.79 -23.57
C ALA A 549 4.26 -45.60 -23.55
N PRO A 550 3.00 -45.75 -24.01
CA PRO A 550 2.03 -44.65 -24.03
C PRO A 550 1.78 -44.02 -22.65
N GLU A 551 1.81 -44.82 -21.59
CA GLU A 551 1.63 -44.39 -20.20
C GLU A 551 2.71 -43.41 -19.71
N GLU A 552 3.94 -43.51 -20.22
CA GLU A 552 5.06 -42.63 -19.86
C GLU A 552 5.10 -41.34 -20.68
N ARG A 553 4.24 -41.23 -21.71
CA ARG A 553 4.27 -40.09 -22.63
C ARG A 553 4.01 -38.77 -21.91
N GLY A 554 2.98 -38.70 -21.07
CA GLY A 554 2.62 -37.46 -20.36
C GLY A 554 3.76 -36.94 -19.48
N ILE A 555 4.44 -37.84 -18.76
CA ILE A 555 5.57 -37.52 -17.88
C ILE A 555 6.76 -37.00 -18.70
N PHE A 556 7.10 -37.67 -19.80
CA PHE A 556 8.18 -37.23 -20.67
C PHE A 556 7.88 -35.88 -21.34
N GLU A 557 6.65 -35.69 -21.81
CA GLU A 557 6.25 -34.40 -22.39
C GLU A 557 6.34 -33.27 -21.37
N ASP A 558 5.85 -33.47 -20.14
CA ASP A 558 5.96 -32.45 -19.09
C ASP A 558 7.41 -32.11 -18.75
N HIS A 559 8.27 -33.12 -18.64
CA HIS A 559 9.73 -32.95 -18.46
C HIS A 559 10.35 -32.09 -19.57
N VAL A 560 10.01 -32.38 -20.83
CA VAL A 560 10.52 -31.59 -21.97
C VAL A 560 9.96 -30.17 -21.94
N ARG A 561 8.68 -29.97 -21.62
CA ARG A 561 8.08 -28.63 -21.49
C ARG A 561 8.79 -27.81 -20.41
N ASP A 562 9.06 -28.41 -19.26
CA ASP A 562 9.75 -27.76 -18.14
C ASP A 562 11.16 -27.32 -18.53
N LYS A 563 11.94 -28.24 -19.11
CA LYS A 563 13.32 -27.97 -19.54
C LYS A 563 13.37 -26.87 -20.60
N VAL A 564 12.53 -26.97 -21.63
CA VAL A 564 12.48 -25.99 -22.71
C VAL A 564 12.04 -24.62 -22.19
N ALA A 565 11.10 -24.57 -21.25
CA ALA A 565 10.67 -23.31 -20.65
C ALA A 565 11.82 -22.61 -19.92
N TRP A 566 12.61 -23.34 -19.12
CA TRP A 566 13.79 -22.77 -18.47
C TRP A 566 14.90 -22.38 -19.44
N GLU A 567 15.17 -23.19 -20.47
CA GLU A 567 16.14 -22.84 -21.52
C GLU A 567 15.73 -21.54 -22.25
N ASN A 568 14.46 -21.42 -22.62
CA ASN A 568 13.91 -20.21 -23.23
C ASN A 568 14.03 -18.98 -22.31
N ILE A 569 13.90 -19.14 -20.99
CA ILE A 569 14.13 -18.05 -20.03
C ILE A 569 15.60 -17.65 -20.00
N TYR A 570 16.49 -18.64 -19.95
CA TYR A 570 17.94 -18.39 -19.82
C TYR A 570 18.55 -17.73 -21.06
N ASP A 571 18.02 -18.07 -22.25
CA ASP A 571 18.48 -17.57 -23.53
C ASP A 571 17.79 -16.26 -23.97
N ASP A 572 16.75 -15.80 -23.28
CA ASP A 572 16.04 -14.56 -23.61
C ASP A 572 16.85 -13.33 -23.20
N SER A 573 17.54 -12.71 -24.15
CA SER A 573 18.32 -11.50 -23.94
C SER A 573 17.49 -10.26 -23.59
N GLY A 574 16.17 -10.30 -23.80
CA GLY A 574 15.25 -9.23 -23.43
C GLY A 574 14.74 -9.33 -22.00
N LEU A 575 15.02 -10.43 -21.29
CA LEU A 575 14.62 -10.65 -19.91
C LEU A 575 15.76 -10.27 -18.96
N GLU A 576 15.54 -9.23 -18.15
CA GLU A 576 16.47 -8.87 -17.07
C GLU A 576 16.30 -9.83 -15.89
N ILE A 577 17.21 -10.80 -15.77
CA ILE A 577 17.25 -11.73 -14.64
C ILE A 577 18.37 -11.31 -13.68
N PRO A 578 18.09 -11.12 -12.37
CA PRO A 578 19.13 -10.90 -11.36
C PRO A 578 20.22 -11.99 -11.39
N ALA A 579 21.46 -11.64 -11.03
CA ALA A 579 22.59 -12.57 -11.12
C ALA A 579 22.38 -13.85 -10.27
N GLU A 580 21.81 -13.72 -9.07
CA GLU A 580 21.50 -14.84 -8.17
C GLU A 580 20.47 -15.78 -8.80
N ASP A 581 19.39 -15.21 -9.32
CA ASP A 581 18.32 -15.93 -10.00
C ASP A 581 18.82 -16.66 -11.25
N ARG A 582 19.77 -16.05 -11.99
CA ARG A 582 20.35 -16.65 -13.20
C ARG A 582 21.14 -17.92 -12.89
N ILE A 583 21.84 -17.96 -11.75
CA ILE A 583 22.51 -19.18 -11.28
C ILE A 583 21.47 -20.26 -10.95
N GLY A 584 20.39 -19.89 -10.25
CA GLY A 584 19.28 -20.79 -9.94
C GLY A 584 18.63 -21.39 -11.19
N VAL A 585 18.35 -20.57 -12.21
CA VAL A 585 17.82 -21.03 -13.51
C VAL A 585 18.80 -21.99 -14.19
N LYS A 586 20.09 -21.68 -14.20
CA LYS A 586 21.10 -22.54 -14.81
C LYS A 586 21.17 -23.91 -14.13
N ASN A 587 21.14 -23.95 -12.80
CA ASN A 587 21.16 -25.20 -12.04
C ASN A 587 19.92 -26.06 -12.37
N LYS A 588 18.72 -25.46 -12.42
CA LYS A 588 17.50 -26.17 -12.83
C LYS A 588 17.60 -26.78 -14.23
N ILE A 589 18.19 -26.06 -15.18
CA ILE A 589 18.42 -26.57 -16.54
C ILE A 589 19.39 -27.76 -16.52
N GLU A 590 20.47 -27.68 -15.74
CA GLU A 590 21.45 -28.76 -15.60
C GLU A 590 20.83 -30.02 -14.95
N ASP A 591 20.02 -29.84 -13.91
CA ASP A 591 19.29 -30.91 -13.24
C ASP A 591 18.33 -31.62 -14.22
N LEU A 592 17.49 -30.85 -14.94
CA LEU A 592 16.58 -31.39 -15.95
C LEU A 592 17.33 -32.09 -17.11
N LYS A 593 18.49 -31.58 -17.51
CA LYS A 593 19.36 -32.25 -18.51
C LYS A 593 19.92 -33.56 -17.99
N SER A 594 20.23 -33.66 -16.70
CA SER A 594 20.73 -34.91 -16.10
C SER A 594 19.66 -36.01 -16.12
N GLU A 595 18.39 -35.63 -16.01
CA GLU A 595 17.23 -36.53 -16.05
C GLU A 595 16.81 -36.97 -17.47
N ASP A 596 17.21 -36.24 -18.52
CA ASP A 596 16.83 -36.53 -19.92
C ASP A 596 17.01 -38.01 -20.29
N ARG A 597 18.14 -38.59 -19.87
CA ARG A 597 18.47 -39.99 -20.17
C ARG A 597 17.54 -40.98 -19.47
N GLU A 598 17.18 -40.69 -18.23
CA GLU A 598 16.28 -41.54 -17.45
C GLU A 598 14.86 -41.46 -18.02
N LYS A 599 14.32 -40.24 -18.22
CA LYS A 599 12.97 -40.04 -18.75
C LYS A 599 12.81 -40.65 -20.15
N THR A 600 13.80 -40.50 -21.03
CA THR A 600 13.77 -41.16 -22.35
C THR A 600 13.85 -42.69 -22.25
N ARG A 601 14.60 -43.25 -21.31
CA ARG A 601 14.64 -44.71 -21.09
C ARG A 601 13.30 -45.24 -20.60
N ASN A 602 12.64 -44.53 -19.69
CA ASN A 602 11.32 -44.88 -19.20
C ASN A 602 10.29 -44.80 -20.33
N LEU A 603 10.39 -43.78 -21.20
CA LEU A 603 9.53 -43.66 -22.38
C LEU A 603 9.73 -44.82 -23.36
N TYR A 604 10.95 -45.34 -23.54
CA TYR A 604 11.25 -46.45 -24.46
C TYR A 604 11.73 -47.72 -23.72
N PRO A 605 10.86 -48.38 -22.92
CA PRO A 605 11.30 -49.47 -22.05
C PRO A 605 11.43 -50.80 -22.80
N SER A 606 10.75 -50.94 -23.95
CA SER A 606 10.63 -52.21 -24.68
C SER A 606 11.58 -52.28 -25.87
N CYS A 607 12.38 -53.34 -25.89
CA CYS A 607 13.21 -53.71 -27.03
C CYS A 607 12.61 -54.95 -27.70
N LEU A 608 12.10 -54.81 -28.91
CA LEU A 608 11.55 -55.92 -29.70
C LEU A 608 12.58 -56.42 -30.71
N ARG A 609 12.66 -57.74 -30.86
CA ARG A 609 13.51 -58.38 -31.87
C ARG A 609 12.70 -59.42 -32.61
N ALA A 610 12.96 -59.53 -33.92
CA ALA A 610 12.42 -60.61 -34.73
C ALA A 610 12.84 -61.97 -34.15
N ARG A 611 11.87 -62.77 -33.69
CA ARG A 611 12.09 -64.17 -33.31
C ARG A 611 11.67 -65.05 -34.48
N GLN A 612 12.55 -65.93 -34.96
CA GLN A 612 12.12 -66.98 -35.89
C GLN A 612 11.10 -67.86 -35.17
N GLY A 613 9.86 -67.87 -35.66
CA GLY A 613 8.97 -68.99 -35.42
C GLY A 613 9.62 -70.22 -36.06
N ARG A 614 10.02 -71.20 -35.24
CA ARG A 614 9.95 -72.58 -35.71
C ARG A 614 8.45 -72.89 -35.76
N THR A 615 7.93 -73.03 -36.97
CA THR A 615 6.72 -73.83 -37.23
C THR A 615 6.82 -75.18 -36.56
#